data_AF-A0AAD4E1U8-F1
#
_entry.id   AF-A0AAD4E1U8-F1
#
_cell.length_a   1.000
_cell.length_b   1.000
_cell.length_c   1.000
_cell.angle_alpha   90.00
_cell.angle_beta   90.00
_cell.angle_gamma   90.00
#
_symmetry.space_group_name_H-M   'P 1'
#
loop_
_entity.id
_entity.type
_entity.pdbx_description
1 polymer ?
#
loop_
_entity_poly.entity_id
_entity_poly.type
_entity_poly.pdbx_seq_one_letter_code
_entity_poly.pdbx_strand_id
1 'polypeptide(L)'
;MANQGTALCTPLPSPSKPRCRPAPLRLQSLGVDPSLLVGKVLRKLSRSPKHPTLTLDFSDNTTFQILVDGYDPVHRGLPKELEMDSSLEQLLTTGQAHVQWTIKDCALITLTDKAFESREREQRWDQNHTGVAFRFVEDQMWHCVWATLTDHDRGICVFRSYDDVYIDQLHRFPRKRRANVPDSPIDLR
;
A
#
# COMPACT_ATOMS: atom_id res chain seq x y z
N MET A 1 58.00 -43.73 34.47
CA MET A 1 56.64 -44.24 34.23
C MET A 1 55.75 -43.03 33.96
N ALA A 2 55.39 -42.82 32.69
CA ALA A 2 54.58 -41.69 32.24
C ALA A 2 53.10 -42.12 32.15
N ASN A 3 52.18 -41.27 32.57
CA ASN A 3 50.75 -41.47 32.40
C ASN A 3 50.09 -40.26 31.71
N GLN A 4 49.63 -40.52 30.49
CA GLN A 4 48.39 -40.10 29.80
C GLN A 4 47.76 -38.72 30.02
N GLY A 5 47.38 -38.12 28.88
CA GLY A 5 46.41 -37.02 28.79
C GLY A 5 46.33 -36.42 27.38
N THR A 6 45.85 -37.20 26.39
CA THR A 6 45.59 -36.74 25.02
C THR A 6 44.37 -35.81 24.95
N ALA A 7 44.56 -34.56 24.55
CA ALA A 7 43.49 -33.64 24.19
C ALA A 7 43.28 -33.63 22.66
N LEU A 8 42.07 -34.02 22.22
CA LEU A 8 41.63 -33.96 20.83
C LEU A 8 41.25 -32.52 20.46
N CYS A 9 41.95 -31.92 19.49
CA CYS A 9 41.55 -30.67 18.86
C CYS A 9 40.38 -30.91 17.89
N THR A 10 39.20 -30.37 18.20
CA THR A 10 38.11 -30.19 17.25
C THR A 10 38.27 -28.87 16.49
N PRO A 11 38.11 -28.81 15.16
CA PRO A 11 38.12 -27.55 14.43
C PRO A 11 36.81 -26.80 14.64
N LEU A 12 36.90 -25.50 14.95
CA LEU A 12 35.73 -24.61 15.06
C LEU A 12 35.01 -24.47 13.71
N PRO A 13 33.66 -24.41 13.69
CA PRO A 13 32.92 -24.12 12.47
C PRO A 13 33.15 -22.67 12.02
N SER A 14 33.50 -22.52 10.75
CA SER A 14 33.70 -21.24 10.06
C SER A 14 32.50 -20.29 10.23
N PRO A 15 32.72 -18.97 10.35
CA PRO A 15 31.64 -18.01 10.44
C PRO A 15 30.86 -18.00 9.12
N SER A 16 29.62 -18.49 9.16
CA SER A 16 28.67 -18.35 8.07
C SER A 16 28.46 -16.86 7.80
N LYS A 17 28.91 -16.41 6.63
CA LYS A 17 28.67 -15.05 6.13
C LYS A 17 27.18 -14.72 6.29
N PRO A 18 26.80 -13.67 7.05
CA PRO A 18 25.43 -13.20 7.01
C PRO A 18 25.12 -12.84 5.56
N ARG A 19 24.09 -13.47 4.98
CA ARG A 19 23.59 -13.08 3.65
C ARG A 19 23.24 -11.59 3.74
N CYS A 20 23.82 -10.79 2.86
CA CYS A 20 23.44 -9.39 2.70
C CYS A 20 21.91 -9.33 2.55
N ARG A 21 21.22 -8.77 3.56
CA ARG A 21 19.90 -8.20 3.31
C ARG A 21 20.11 -7.12 2.24
N PRO A 22 19.34 -7.11 1.14
CA PRO A 22 19.28 -5.94 0.29
C PRO A 22 18.94 -4.73 1.16
N ALA A 23 19.81 -3.72 1.16
CA ALA A 23 19.46 -2.44 1.73
C ALA A 23 18.34 -1.85 0.85
N PRO A 24 17.22 -1.34 1.41
CA PRO A 24 16.24 -0.63 0.61
C PRO A 24 16.87 0.71 0.20
N LEU A 25 17.49 0.75 -0.97
CA LEU A 25 18.00 1.97 -1.57
C LEU A 25 17.05 2.39 -2.68
N ARG A 26 15.99 3.11 -2.32
CA ARG A 26 15.40 4.12 -3.21
C ARG A 26 15.56 5.49 -2.57
N LEU A 27 16.52 6.25 -3.09
CA LEU A 27 16.90 7.61 -2.69
C LEU A 27 15.92 8.70 -3.18
N GLN A 28 14.74 8.32 -3.66
CA GLN A 28 13.71 9.25 -4.12
C GLN A 28 12.39 8.85 -3.47
N SER A 29 11.87 9.71 -2.60
CA SER A 29 10.49 9.59 -2.10
C SER A 29 9.56 9.66 -3.30
N LEU A 30 8.93 8.55 -3.66
CA LEU A 30 7.90 8.53 -4.68
C LEU A 30 6.67 9.28 -4.18
N GLY A 31 5.99 9.98 -5.09
CA GLY A 31 4.76 10.68 -4.78
C GLY A 31 4.94 12.09 -4.20
N VAL A 32 3.88 12.57 -3.55
CA VAL A 32 3.77 13.91 -2.97
C VAL A 32 3.86 13.87 -1.45
N ASP A 33 4.22 15.00 -0.84
CA ASP A 33 4.27 15.14 0.61
C ASP A 33 2.87 14.94 1.24
N PRO A 34 2.68 14.00 2.20
CA PRO A 34 1.43 13.82 2.93
C PRO A 34 0.91 15.11 3.61
N SER A 35 1.80 16.05 3.94
CA SER A 35 1.41 17.32 4.55
C SER A 35 0.44 18.13 3.67
N LEU A 36 0.45 17.90 2.34
CA LEU A 36 -0.49 18.52 1.40
C LEU A 36 -1.95 18.10 1.62
N LEU A 37 -2.20 16.97 2.28
CA LEU A 37 -3.56 16.50 2.56
C LEU A 37 -4.14 17.14 3.83
N VAL A 38 -3.29 17.67 4.72
CA VAL A 38 -3.70 18.25 6.01
C VAL A 38 -4.60 19.46 5.80
N GLY A 39 -5.71 19.50 6.52
CA GLY A 39 -6.74 20.53 6.43
C GLY A 39 -7.74 20.35 5.28
N LYS A 40 -7.52 19.40 4.36
CA LYS A 40 -8.48 19.12 3.29
C LYS A 40 -9.67 18.33 3.82
N VAL A 41 -10.84 18.61 3.24
CA VAL A 41 -12.09 17.89 3.55
C VAL A 41 -12.32 16.79 2.52
N LEU A 42 -12.15 15.55 2.94
CA LEU A 42 -12.41 14.34 2.16
C LEU A 42 -13.92 14.23 1.92
N ARG A 43 -14.31 14.15 0.64
CA ARG A 43 -15.70 14.00 0.21
C ARG A 43 -16.04 12.57 -0.17
N LYS A 44 -15.07 11.85 -0.73
CA LYS A 44 -15.26 10.49 -1.20
C LYS A 44 -13.97 9.70 -1.07
N LEU A 45 -14.14 8.48 -0.59
CA LEU A 45 -13.13 7.43 -0.54
C LEU A 45 -13.55 6.32 -1.50
N SER A 46 -12.63 5.80 -2.31
CA SER A 46 -12.95 4.73 -3.27
C SER A 46 -11.79 3.79 -3.46
N ARG A 47 -12.00 2.50 -3.19
CA ARG A 47 -11.08 1.42 -3.55
C ARG A 47 -11.35 0.98 -4.98
N SER A 48 -10.29 0.79 -5.76
CA SER A 48 -10.43 0.26 -7.12
C SER A 48 -10.65 -1.25 -7.06
N PRO A 49 -11.62 -1.80 -7.82
CA PRO A 49 -11.84 -3.25 -7.89
C PRO A 49 -10.82 -3.98 -8.76
N LYS A 50 -9.99 -3.25 -9.52
CA LYS A 50 -9.04 -3.83 -10.50
C LYS A 50 -7.58 -3.64 -10.15
N HIS A 51 -7.28 -2.64 -9.32
CA HIS A 51 -5.92 -2.21 -9.02
C HIS A 51 -5.82 -1.92 -7.52
N PRO A 52 -4.67 -2.21 -6.87
CA PRO A 52 -4.44 -1.92 -5.45
C PRO A 52 -4.25 -0.41 -5.27
N THR A 53 -5.35 0.33 -5.34
CA THR A 53 -5.36 1.78 -5.30
C THR A 53 -6.54 2.27 -4.48
N LEU A 54 -6.28 3.27 -3.62
CA LEU A 54 -7.29 3.95 -2.84
C LEU A 54 -7.34 5.41 -3.28
N THR A 55 -8.50 5.85 -3.77
CA THR A 55 -8.69 7.21 -4.29
C THR A 55 -9.38 8.09 -3.24
N LEU A 56 -8.81 9.26 -3.01
CA LEU A 56 -9.26 10.31 -2.10
C LEU A 56 -9.74 11.51 -2.93
N ASP A 57 -11.04 11.78 -2.97
CA ASP A 57 -11.58 12.99 -3.62
C ASP A 57 -11.94 14.04 -2.56
N PHE A 58 -11.40 15.25 -2.70
CA PHE A 58 -11.54 16.34 -1.72
C PHE A 58 -12.52 17.44 -2.17
N SER A 59 -12.95 18.27 -1.23
CA SER A 59 -13.91 19.37 -1.46
C SER A 59 -13.40 20.49 -2.35
N ASP A 60 -12.09 20.69 -2.40
CA ASP A 60 -11.40 21.64 -3.28
C ASP A 60 -11.22 21.12 -4.72
N ASN A 61 -11.85 19.99 -5.05
CA ASN A 61 -11.76 19.29 -6.34
C ASN A 61 -10.37 18.72 -6.65
N THR A 62 -9.49 18.62 -5.65
CA THR A 62 -8.26 17.84 -5.79
C THR A 62 -8.55 16.36 -5.55
N THR A 63 -7.83 15.50 -6.28
CA THR A 63 -7.89 14.05 -6.10
C THR A 63 -6.49 13.53 -5.83
N PHE A 64 -6.35 12.69 -4.80
CA PHE A 64 -5.13 11.99 -4.49
C PHE A 64 -5.37 10.48 -4.53
N GLN A 65 -4.30 9.70 -4.70
CA GLN A 65 -4.35 8.26 -4.69
C GLN A 65 -3.25 7.71 -3.80
N ILE A 66 -3.58 6.67 -3.03
CA ILE A 66 -2.59 5.80 -2.40
C ILE A 66 -2.31 4.67 -3.38
N LEU A 67 -1.04 4.53 -3.74
CA LEU A 67 -0.54 3.61 -4.76
C LEU A 67 0.53 2.69 -4.16
N VAL A 68 0.69 1.50 -4.73
CA VAL A 68 1.71 0.53 -4.32
C VAL A 68 2.97 0.72 -5.16
N ASP A 69 4.14 0.78 -4.51
CA ASP A 69 5.41 0.86 -5.22
C ASP A 69 5.65 -0.40 -6.09
N GLY A 70 6.18 -0.17 -7.28
CA GLY A 70 6.49 -1.21 -8.26
C GLY A 70 5.26 -1.91 -8.84
N TYR A 71 4.04 -1.44 -8.58
CA TYR A 71 2.85 -1.97 -9.24
C TYR A 71 2.70 -1.43 -10.66
N ASP A 72 2.72 -2.32 -11.64
CA ASP A 72 2.42 -2.01 -13.05
C ASP A 72 1.01 -2.55 -13.40
N PRO A 73 0.05 -1.69 -13.79
CA PRO A 73 -1.29 -2.14 -14.18
C PRO A 73 -1.32 -3.03 -15.43
N VAL A 74 -0.29 -2.96 -16.29
CA VAL A 74 -0.12 -3.79 -17.48
C VAL A 74 0.49 -5.14 -17.10
N HIS A 75 1.52 -5.14 -16.25
CA HIS A 75 2.22 -6.35 -15.78
C HIS A 75 1.99 -6.56 -14.28
N ARG A 76 0.79 -6.99 -13.92
CA ARG A 76 0.33 -7.02 -12.52
C ARG A 76 1.16 -7.91 -11.59
N GLY A 77 1.83 -8.93 -12.12
CA GLY A 77 2.62 -9.88 -11.33
C GLY A 77 1.76 -10.66 -10.32
N LEU A 78 2.33 -10.90 -9.13
CA LEU A 78 1.63 -11.52 -8.01
C LEU A 78 0.53 -10.59 -7.47
N PRO A 79 -0.60 -11.14 -6.97
CA PRO A 79 -1.68 -10.35 -6.41
C PRO A 79 -1.20 -9.43 -5.27
N LYS A 80 -1.33 -8.12 -5.51
CA LYS A 80 -1.13 -7.07 -4.52
C LYS A 80 -2.49 -6.51 -4.13
N GLU A 81 -2.70 -6.32 -2.84
CA GLU A 81 -3.90 -5.74 -2.29
C GLU A 81 -3.55 -4.61 -1.33
N LEU A 82 -4.39 -3.58 -1.32
CA LEU A 82 -4.38 -2.63 -0.21
C LEU A 82 -5.20 -3.21 0.92
N GLU A 83 -4.61 -3.21 2.11
CA GLU A 83 -5.24 -3.49 3.39
C GLU A 83 -5.29 -2.20 4.22
N MET A 84 -6.18 -2.18 5.21
CA MET A 84 -6.37 -1.05 6.11
C MET A 84 -6.94 -1.47 7.46
N ASP A 85 -6.96 -0.55 8.42
CA ASP A 85 -7.57 -0.80 9.73
C ASP A 85 -9.08 -1.07 9.61
N SER A 86 -9.62 -1.81 10.59
CA SER A 86 -11.01 -2.28 10.55
C SER A 86 -12.03 -1.15 10.52
N SER A 87 -11.75 -0.02 11.18
CA SER A 87 -12.67 1.13 11.16
C SER A 87 -12.77 1.76 9.78
N LEU A 88 -11.64 1.87 9.07
CA LEU A 88 -11.63 2.37 7.71
C LEU A 88 -12.24 1.36 6.72
N GLU A 89 -11.96 0.07 6.89
CA GLU A 89 -12.53 -0.98 6.03
C GLU A 89 -14.07 -1.01 6.15
N GLN A 90 -14.61 -0.84 7.36
CA GLN A 90 -16.06 -0.75 7.60
C GLN A 90 -16.69 0.44 6.84
N LEU A 91 -16.00 1.57 6.78
CA LEU A 91 -16.45 2.72 6.00
C LEU A 91 -16.56 2.38 4.50
N LEU A 92 -15.67 1.50 4.02
CA LEU A 92 -15.56 1.06 2.64
C LEU A 92 -16.29 -0.24 2.31
N THR A 93 -17.31 -0.64 3.09
CA THR A 93 -18.02 -1.91 2.89
C THR A 93 -18.51 -2.15 1.44
N THR A 94 -18.85 -1.08 0.69
CA THR A 94 -19.27 -1.17 -0.73
C THR A 94 -18.15 -0.88 -1.74
N GLY A 95 -16.90 -0.78 -1.28
CA GLY A 95 -15.73 -0.31 -2.03
C GLY A 95 -15.67 1.21 -2.20
N GLN A 96 -16.71 1.94 -1.78
CA GLN A 96 -16.77 3.40 -1.79
C GLN A 96 -17.48 3.93 -0.54
N ALA A 97 -17.09 5.13 -0.13
CA ALA A 97 -17.73 5.87 0.94
C ALA A 97 -17.84 7.34 0.56
N HIS A 98 -18.97 7.96 0.86
CA HIS A 98 -19.12 9.41 0.82
C HIS A 98 -19.08 9.93 2.25
N VAL A 99 -18.10 10.76 2.54
CA VAL A 99 -17.85 11.31 3.88
C VAL A 99 -17.67 12.82 3.78
N GLN A 100 -17.69 13.51 4.90
CA GLN A 100 -17.24 14.90 4.99
C GLN A 100 -16.27 14.98 6.16
N TRP A 101 -15.09 14.39 5.97
CA TRP A 101 -14.10 14.25 7.03
C TRP A 101 -12.87 15.09 6.74
N THR A 102 -12.42 15.84 7.73
CA THR A 102 -11.28 16.75 7.62
C THR A 102 -10.02 16.02 8.05
N ILE A 103 -9.01 15.99 7.17
CA ILE A 103 -7.72 15.40 7.53
C ILE A 103 -7.03 16.35 8.52
N LYS A 104 -6.86 15.89 9.75
CA LYS A 104 -6.12 16.59 10.80
C LYS A 104 -4.62 16.43 10.64
N ASP A 105 -4.17 15.19 10.42
CA ASP A 105 -2.76 14.84 10.23
C ASP A 105 -2.66 13.75 9.17
N CYS A 106 -1.56 13.73 8.41
CA CYS A 106 -1.25 12.67 7.47
C CYS A 106 0.27 12.46 7.37
N ALA A 107 0.71 11.21 7.33
CA ALA A 107 2.12 10.86 7.32
C ALA A 107 2.37 9.53 6.59
N LEU A 108 3.59 9.39 6.05
CA LEU A 108 4.14 8.08 5.75
C LEU A 108 4.73 7.51 7.04
N ILE A 109 4.40 6.27 7.34
CA ILE A 109 4.84 5.56 8.54
C ILE A 109 5.58 4.29 8.16
N THR A 110 6.51 3.85 9.01
CA THR A 110 7.13 2.54 8.88
C THR A 110 6.36 1.53 9.73
N LEU A 111 5.89 0.46 9.09
CA LEU A 111 5.25 -0.68 9.71
C LEU A 111 6.23 -1.85 9.74
N THR A 112 6.10 -2.71 10.76
CA THR A 112 6.89 -3.93 10.90
C THR A 112 5.95 -5.11 11.09
N ASP A 113 5.90 -6.00 10.11
CA ASP A 113 4.97 -7.12 10.07
C ASP A 113 5.67 -8.46 9.82
N LYS A 114 4.99 -9.55 10.16
CA LYS A 114 5.47 -10.92 9.95
C LYS A 114 5.12 -11.41 8.54
N ALA A 115 6.13 -11.52 7.69
CA ALA A 115 6.04 -12.14 6.38
C ALA A 115 6.42 -13.63 6.46
N PHE A 116 5.93 -14.43 5.51
CA PHE A 116 6.20 -15.86 5.46
C PHE A 116 6.14 -16.48 4.07
N GLU A 117 6.78 -17.63 3.93
CA GLU A 117 6.70 -18.52 2.77
C GLU A 117 6.64 -19.98 3.27
N SER A 118 5.73 -20.78 2.71
CA SER A 118 5.52 -22.17 3.14
C SER A 118 5.53 -23.21 2.02
N ARG A 119 5.83 -22.81 0.78
CA ARG A 119 5.82 -23.71 -0.41
C ARG A 119 6.83 -24.83 -0.34
N GLU A 120 8.09 -24.49 -0.17
CA GLU A 120 9.20 -25.47 -0.13
C GLU A 120 9.65 -25.73 1.30
N ARG A 121 9.73 -24.66 2.10
CA ARG A 121 10.14 -24.68 3.49
C ARG A 121 9.46 -23.54 4.22
N GLU A 122 8.94 -23.83 5.41
CA GLU A 122 8.38 -22.79 6.26
C GLU A 122 9.47 -21.81 6.69
N GLN A 123 9.32 -20.57 6.24
CA GLN A 123 10.19 -19.44 6.56
C GLN A 123 9.31 -18.29 7.05
N ARG A 124 9.77 -17.58 8.08
CA ARG A 124 9.09 -16.40 8.63
C ARG A 124 10.13 -15.34 8.94
N TRP A 125 9.82 -14.08 8.64
CA TRP A 125 10.70 -12.95 8.92
C TRP A 125 9.92 -11.69 9.25
N ASP A 126 10.56 -10.78 9.97
CA ASP A 126 10.08 -9.40 10.13
C ASP A 126 10.41 -8.61 8.87
N GLN A 127 9.38 -7.99 8.28
CA GLN A 127 9.51 -7.12 7.13
C GLN A 127 9.07 -5.70 7.52
N ASN A 128 9.96 -4.74 7.27
CA ASN A 128 9.61 -3.34 7.34
C ASN A 128 9.06 -2.89 5.99
N HIS A 129 7.99 -2.10 6.01
CA HIS A 129 7.39 -1.49 4.83
C HIS A 129 6.74 -0.16 5.18
N THR A 130 6.43 0.63 4.16
CA THR A 130 5.85 1.96 4.27
C THR A 130 4.33 1.88 4.16
N GLY A 131 3.65 2.39 5.19
CA GLY A 131 2.21 2.64 5.19
C GLY A 131 1.88 4.13 5.06
N VAL A 132 0.64 4.43 4.68
CA VAL A 132 0.07 5.77 4.79
C VAL A 132 -0.84 5.80 6.01
N ALA A 133 -0.62 6.76 6.90
CA ALA A 133 -1.49 7.01 8.04
C ALA A 133 -2.15 8.38 7.92
N PHE A 134 -3.43 8.47 8.26
CA PHE A 134 -4.16 9.73 8.37
C PHE A 134 -5.02 9.74 9.61
N ARG A 135 -5.22 10.94 10.14
CA ARG A 135 -6.05 11.21 11.30
C ARG A 135 -7.15 12.17 10.90
N PHE A 136 -8.40 11.85 11.24
CA PHE A 136 -9.52 12.75 10.95
C PHE A 136 -9.88 13.62 12.16
N VAL A 137 -10.48 14.78 11.90
CA VAL A 137 -11.01 15.65 12.96
C VAL A 137 -12.25 15.02 13.62
N GLU A 138 -13.00 14.23 12.85
CA GLU A 138 -14.32 13.76 13.23
C GLU A 138 -14.29 12.61 14.26
N ASP A 139 -13.33 11.69 14.13
CA ASP A 139 -13.14 10.58 15.08
C ASP A 139 -11.87 10.71 15.94
N GLN A 140 -10.95 11.62 15.59
CA GLN A 140 -9.66 11.81 16.25
C GLN A 140 -8.75 10.57 16.27
N MET A 141 -9.04 9.55 15.45
CA MET A 141 -8.33 8.28 15.38
C MET A 141 -7.36 8.23 14.20
N TRP A 142 -6.30 7.43 14.34
CA TRP A 142 -5.41 7.13 13.22
C TRP A 142 -5.94 5.96 12.42
N HIS A 143 -5.99 6.15 11.12
CA HIS A 143 -6.29 5.12 10.13
C HIS A 143 -5.06 4.86 9.29
N CYS A 144 -4.81 3.59 8.99
CA CYS A 144 -3.61 3.15 8.29
C CYS A 144 -3.99 2.37 7.04
N VAL A 145 -3.25 2.59 5.97
CA VAL A 145 -3.37 1.88 4.69
C VAL A 145 -2.00 1.35 4.32
N TRP A 146 -1.91 0.07 3.98
CA TRP A 146 -0.66 -0.59 3.58
C TRP A 146 -0.90 -1.57 2.44
N ALA A 147 0.18 -2.07 1.84
CA ALA A 147 0.11 -3.05 0.76
C ALA A 147 0.57 -4.43 1.23
N THR A 148 -0.22 -5.44 0.89
CA THR A 148 0.10 -6.84 1.10
C THR A 148 0.17 -7.54 -0.25
N LEU A 149 1.17 -8.39 -0.41
CA LEU A 149 1.28 -9.32 -1.51
C LEU A 149 1.06 -10.73 -0.98
N THR A 150 0.08 -11.44 -1.55
CA THR A 150 -0.26 -12.80 -1.14
C THR A 150 -0.27 -13.75 -2.32
N ASP A 151 0.12 -15.00 -2.05
CA ASP A 151 0.01 -16.09 -3.01
C ASP A 151 -0.71 -17.28 -2.34
N HIS A 152 -1.66 -17.85 -3.07
CA HIS A 152 -2.52 -18.91 -2.57
C HIS A 152 -2.35 -20.16 -3.42
N ASP A 153 -2.06 -21.29 -2.76
CA ASP A 153 -2.09 -22.60 -3.38
C ASP A 153 -3.30 -23.38 -2.86
N ARG A 154 -4.20 -23.79 -3.77
CA ARG A 154 -5.45 -24.51 -3.45
C ARG A 154 -6.29 -23.84 -2.33
N GLY A 155 -6.30 -22.52 -2.30
CA GLY A 155 -7.05 -21.72 -1.31
C GLY A 155 -6.32 -21.50 0.02
N ILE A 156 -5.11 -22.01 0.18
CA ILE A 156 -4.27 -21.79 1.36
C ILE A 156 -3.24 -20.71 1.03
N CYS A 157 -3.12 -19.69 1.86
CA CYS A 157 -2.08 -18.67 1.72
C CYS A 157 -0.72 -19.31 2.01
N VAL A 158 0.13 -19.44 0.98
CA VAL A 158 1.46 -20.07 1.06
C VAL A 158 2.59 -19.05 1.05
N PHE A 159 2.27 -17.80 0.75
CA PHE A 159 3.22 -16.70 0.77
C PHE A 159 2.51 -15.41 1.14
N ARG A 160 3.10 -14.66 2.07
CA ARG A 160 2.67 -13.30 2.42
C ARG A 160 3.90 -12.42 2.61
N SER A 161 3.91 -11.29 1.93
CA SER A 161 4.90 -10.22 2.10
C SER A 161 4.22 -8.86 1.98
N TYR A 162 4.98 -7.80 2.19
CA TYR A 162 4.48 -6.43 2.20
C TYR A 162 5.25 -5.57 1.19
N ASP A 163 4.57 -4.58 0.62
CA ASP A 163 5.15 -3.60 -0.30
C ASP A 163 4.99 -2.19 0.29
N ASP A 164 5.85 -1.26 -0.16
CA ASP A 164 5.72 0.14 0.21
C ASP A 164 4.54 0.80 -0.52
N VAL A 165 3.82 1.69 0.16
CA VAL A 165 2.84 2.59 -0.46
C VAL A 165 3.32 4.04 -0.50
N TYR A 166 2.79 4.80 -1.45
CA TYR A 166 3.01 6.24 -1.57
C TYR A 166 1.72 6.97 -1.96
N ILE A 167 1.70 8.28 -1.76
CA ILE A 167 0.58 9.15 -2.13
C ILE A 167 0.95 9.89 -3.41
N ASP A 168 0.06 9.94 -4.39
CA ASP A 168 0.25 10.75 -5.59
C ASP A 168 -1.00 11.60 -5.90
N GLN A 169 -0.80 12.71 -6.60
CA GLN A 169 -1.89 13.59 -7.00
C GLN A 169 -2.41 13.19 -8.40
N LEU A 170 -3.68 12.79 -8.46
CA LEU A 170 -4.32 12.45 -9.73
C LEU A 170 -4.82 13.71 -10.44
N HIS A 171 -4.09 14.12 -11.46
CA HIS A 171 -4.47 15.24 -12.32
C HIS A 171 -5.61 14.83 -13.27
N ARG A 172 -6.84 15.07 -12.85
CA ARG A 172 -8.02 14.87 -13.71
C ARG A 172 -8.21 16.10 -14.60
N PHE A 173 -7.91 15.97 -15.88
CA PHE A 173 -8.35 16.97 -16.85
C PHE A 173 -9.88 16.98 -16.94
N PRO A 174 -10.53 18.16 -17.03
CA PRO A 174 -11.96 18.22 -17.23
C PRO A 174 -12.31 17.46 -18.51
N ARG A 175 -13.05 16.36 -18.39
CA ARG A 175 -13.65 15.71 -19.55
C ARG A 175 -14.57 16.74 -20.20
N LYS A 176 -14.26 17.19 -21.42
CA LYS A 176 -15.16 18.02 -22.23
C LYS A 176 -16.53 17.36 -22.22
N ARG A 177 -17.50 17.97 -21.53
CA ARG A 177 -18.91 17.63 -21.72
C ARG A 177 -19.18 17.88 -23.20
N ARG A 178 -19.48 16.84 -23.98
CA ARG A 178 -20.04 17.02 -25.32
C ARG A 178 -21.32 17.83 -25.12
N ALA A 179 -21.31 19.08 -25.60
CA ALA A 179 -22.52 19.86 -25.67
C ALA A 179 -23.47 19.11 -26.61
N ASN A 180 -24.64 18.70 -26.10
CA ASN A 180 -25.73 18.29 -26.97
C ASN A 180 -26.07 19.50 -27.83
N VAL A 181 -25.74 19.43 -29.12
CA VAL A 181 -26.20 20.38 -30.11
C VAL A 181 -27.73 20.22 -30.18
N PRO A 182 -28.52 21.29 -29.96
CA PRO A 182 -29.96 21.22 -30.17
C PRO A 182 -30.22 20.99 -31.66
N ASP A 183 -30.99 19.95 -31.95
CA ASP A 183 -31.45 19.63 -33.29
C ASP A 183 -32.20 20.85 -33.86
N SER A 184 -31.74 21.39 -34.98
CA SER A 184 -32.40 22.51 -35.65
C SER A 184 -33.60 21.99 -36.43
N PRO A 185 -34.75 22.69 -36.44
CA PRO A 185 -35.94 22.21 -37.13
C PRO A 185 -35.74 22.31 -38.65
N ILE A 186 -36.03 21.21 -39.35
CA ILE A 186 -36.09 21.16 -40.81
C ILE A 186 -37.41 21.80 -41.25
N ASP A 187 -37.34 23.01 -41.79
CA ASP A 187 -38.43 23.62 -42.58
C ASP A 187 -38.50 22.93 -43.95
N LEU A 188 -39.58 22.19 -44.20
CA LEU A 188 -39.96 21.69 -45.52
C LEU A 188 -40.94 22.69 -46.16
N ARG A 189 -40.51 23.30 -47.27
CA ARG A 189 -41.37 23.95 -48.26
C ARG A 189 -41.83 22.93 -49.29
#